data_AF-A0A1Z8KVE3-F1
#
_entry.id   AF-A0A1Z8KVE3-F1
#
_cell.length_a   1.000
_cell.length_b   1.000
_cell.length_c   1.000
_cell.angle_alpha   90.00
_cell.angle_beta   90.00
_cell.angle_gamma   90.00
#
_symmetry.space_group_name_H-M   'P 1'
#
loop_
_entity.id
_entity.type
_entity.pdbx_description
1 polymer ?
#
loop_
_entity_poly.entity_id
_entity_poly.type
_entity_poly.pdbx_seq_one_letter_code
_entity_poly.pdbx_strand_id
1 'polypeptide(L)'
;MSLLNNIIINTIPILPKQMVKIIADKYVAGQSINDAINKTEYINSQNYEVTIDLLGEHVKELSEVNNITNIYLELLEKIYKKNLKSNISVKPTHIGLDINRDTFRDNAFKLVKKANRLNNFIRFDMENSFTTDATIKTFKEIQNNYKNVGTVFQAYLKRTFSDLENLMDRKINFRLCKGIYNENSEIAYKTYDEINTNYLKIAELAFKNKSYIGLATHDLKLTKKLYELIDKHNVSKENFEFQILYGVPMKGWLKRHLGNNFKVRVYLPYGPQWYEYSIRRLKENPNIAKYVAKSIFSKRDY
;
A
#
# COMPACT_ATOMS: atom_id res chain seq x y z
N MET A 1 19.66 -16.57 -4.64
CA MET A 1 19.38 -15.93 -5.95
C MET A 1 20.35 -16.50 -6.97
N SER A 2 19.95 -16.68 -8.24
CA SER A 2 20.88 -17.17 -9.27
C SER A 2 21.94 -16.11 -9.59
N LEU A 3 23.15 -16.53 -9.98
CA LEU A 3 24.24 -15.65 -10.43
C LEU A 3 23.77 -14.66 -11.50
N LEU A 4 22.93 -15.14 -12.43
CA LEU A 4 22.33 -14.33 -13.49
C LEU A 4 21.46 -13.17 -12.95
N ASN A 5 20.66 -13.42 -11.91
CA ASN A 5 19.82 -12.39 -11.30
C ASN A 5 20.65 -11.32 -10.60
N ASN A 6 21.75 -11.70 -9.93
CA ASN A 6 22.63 -10.75 -9.26
C ASN A 6 23.35 -9.83 -10.26
N ILE A 7 23.83 -10.37 -11.38
CA ILE A 7 24.44 -9.57 -12.46
C ILE A 7 23.43 -8.56 -13.00
N ILE A 8 22.19 -8.97 -13.24
CA ILE A 8 21.14 -8.09 -13.78
C ILE A 8 20.71 -7.02 -12.76
N ILE A 9 20.58 -7.37 -11.48
CA ILE A 9 20.30 -6.39 -10.41
C ILE A 9 21.36 -5.29 -10.35
N ASN A 10 22.63 -5.65 -10.54
CA ASN A 10 23.74 -4.71 -10.49
C ASN A 10 23.90 -3.89 -11.77
N THR A 11 23.40 -4.37 -12.92
CA THR A 11 23.44 -3.62 -14.19
C THR A 11 22.19 -2.77 -14.45
N ILE A 12 21.07 -3.03 -13.77
CA ILE A 12 19.83 -2.24 -13.92
C ILE A 12 20.01 -0.73 -13.70
N PRO A 13 20.78 -0.24 -12.70
CA PRO A 13 21.06 1.19 -12.54
C PRO A 13 21.83 1.80 -13.73
N ILE A 14 22.51 0.96 -14.51
CA ILE A 14 23.37 1.34 -15.65
C ILE A 14 22.56 1.28 -16.97
N LEU A 15 21.35 0.71 -16.97
CA LEU A 15 20.49 0.68 -18.16
C LEU A 15 20.01 2.08 -18.54
N PRO A 16 19.84 2.36 -19.86
CA PRO A 16 19.22 3.60 -20.32
C PRO A 16 17.85 3.82 -19.66
N LYS A 17 17.56 5.06 -19.23
CA LYS A 17 16.30 5.42 -18.55
C LYS A 17 15.05 4.95 -19.31
N GLN A 18 15.09 4.92 -20.64
CA GLN A 18 13.99 4.44 -21.49
C GLN A 18 13.72 2.94 -21.32
N MET A 19 14.75 2.10 -21.16
CA MET A 19 14.58 0.67 -20.90
C MET A 19 14.03 0.43 -19.48
N VAL A 20 14.53 1.18 -18.49
CA VAL A 20 13.99 1.13 -17.12
C VAL A 20 12.54 1.58 -17.09
N LYS A 21 12.16 2.59 -17.90
CA LYS A 21 10.77 3.05 -18.05
C LYS A 21 9.83 1.95 -18.54
N ILE A 22 10.21 1.22 -19.59
CA ILE A 22 9.40 0.09 -20.11
C ILE A 22 9.14 -0.95 -19.02
N ILE A 23 10.13 -1.23 -18.18
CA ILE A 23 10.00 -2.18 -17.08
C ILE A 23 9.20 -1.58 -15.92
N ALA A 24 9.42 -0.31 -15.61
CA ALA A 24 8.72 0.45 -14.57
C ALA A 24 7.22 0.61 -14.85
N ASP A 25 6.81 0.76 -16.12
CA ASP A 25 5.39 0.84 -16.53
C ASP A 25 4.58 -0.40 -16.13
N LYS A 26 5.24 -1.48 -15.69
CA LYS A 26 4.57 -2.66 -15.12
C LYS A 26 4.15 -2.44 -13.66
N TYR A 27 4.83 -1.55 -12.95
CA TYR A 27 4.69 -1.34 -11.50
C TYR A 27 4.13 0.03 -11.12
N VAL A 28 4.07 0.99 -12.05
CA VAL A 28 3.48 2.33 -11.85
C VAL A 28 2.42 2.62 -12.92
N ALA A 29 1.46 3.50 -12.61
CA ALA A 29 0.44 3.93 -13.56
C ALA A 29 0.99 4.85 -14.66
N GLY A 30 1.99 5.66 -14.30
CA GLY A 30 2.54 6.75 -15.11
C GLY A 30 3.04 7.88 -14.19
N GLN A 31 3.18 9.08 -14.74
CA GLN A 31 3.76 10.22 -14.02
C GLN A 31 2.73 11.27 -13.61
N SER A 32 1.58 11.30 -14.27
CA SER A 32 0.53 12.30 -14.04
C SER A 32 -0.67 11.71 -13.31
N ILE A 33 -1.50 12.58 -12.73
CA ILE A 33 -2.79 12.17 -12.15
C ILE A 33 -3.67 11.51 -13.23
N ASN A 34 -3.64 12.01 -14.47
CA ASN A 34 -4.46 11.45 -15.54
C ASN A 34 -4.04 10.01 -15.89
N ASP A 35 -2.74 9.69 -15.82
CA ASP A 35 -2.27 8.31 -15.97
C ASP A 35 -2.84 7.41 -14.88
N ALA A 36 -2.82 7.87 -13.62
CA ALA A 36 -3.39 7.15 -12.49
C ALA A 36 -4.91 6.93 -12.63
N ILE A 37 -5.63 7.95 -13.08
CA ILE A 37 -7.09 7.89 -13.32
C ILE A 37 -7.42 6.89 -14.43
N ASN A 38 -6.79 7.02 -15.60
CA ASN A 38 -7.02 6.12 -16.73
C ASN A 38 -6.69 4.66 -16.37
N LYS A 39 -5.60 4.45 -15.62
CA LYS A 39 -5.21 3.13 -15.16
C LYS A 39 -6.19 2.57 -14.12
N THR A 40 -6.72 3.43 -13.24
CA THR A 40 -7.75 3.06 -12.27
C THR A 40 -9.05 2.65 -12.95
N GLU A 41 -9.51 3.40 -13.96
CA GLU A 41 -10.68 3.04 -14.78
C GLU A 41 -10.52 1.64 -15.38
N TYR A 42 -9.35 1.36 -15.99
CA TYR A 42 -9.04 0.03 -16.52
C TYR A 42 -9.09 -1.05 -15.43
N ILE A 43 -8.44 -0.85 -14.28
CA ILE A 43 -8.43 -1.84 -13.18
C ILE A 43 -9.83 -2.08 -12.60
N ASN A 44 -10.64 -1.02 -12.46
CA ASN A 44 -12.03 -1.13 -12.01
C ASN A 44 -12.90 -1.93 -12.99
N SER A 45 -12.67 -1.81 -14.31
CA SER A 45 -13.37 -2.62 -15.33
C SER A 45 -13.14 -4.13 -15.16
N GLN A 46 -12.07 -4.52 -14.47
CA GLN A 46 -11.70 -5.90 -14.19
C GLN A 46 -12.18 -6.38 -12.80
N ASN A 47 -13.11 -5.64 -12.17
CA ASN A 47 -13.69 -5.90 -10.85
C ASN A 47 -12.74 -5.76 -9.64
N TYR A 48 -11.58 -5.13 -9.82
CA TYR A 48 -10.69 -4.76 -8.71
C TYR A 48 -10.98 -3.34 -8.23
N GLU A 49 -10.78 -3.08 -6.94
CA GLU A 49 -10.70 -1.72 -6.41
C GLU A 49 -9.25 -1.22 -6.45
N VAL A 50 -9.04 0.08 -6.27
CA VAL A 50 -7.71 0.70 -6.28
C VAL A 50 -7.45 1.49 -5.00
N THR A 51 -6.18 1.58 -4.63
CA THR A 51 -5.65 2.64 -3.77
C THR A 51 -4.55 3.34 -4.54
N ILE A 52 -4.74 4.63 -4.84
CA ILE A 52 -3.78 5.42 -5.61
C ILE A 52 -2.76 6.02 -4.65
N ASP A 53 -1.49 5.93 -5.00
CA ASP A 53 -0.36 6.44 -4.23
C ASP A 53 0.48 7.41 -5.08
N LEU A 54 0.63 8.65 -4.62
CA LEU A 54 1.54 9.60 -5.24
C LEU A 54 2.94 9.36 -4.69
N LEU A 55 3.84 8.93 -5.58
CA LEU A 55 5.22 8.64 -5.24
C LEU A 55 5.95 9.89 -4.74
N GLY A 56 6.36 9.81 -3.49
CA GLY A 56 7.18 10.78 -2.77
C GLY A 56 7.11 10.56 -1.28
N GLU A 57 8.18 10.94 -0.59
CA GLU A 57 8.33 10.91 0.87
C GLU A 57 9.40 11.91 1.31
N HIS A 58 9.44 12.21 2.61
CA HIS A 58 10.47 13.04 3.23
C HIS A 58 10.59 14.49 2.73
N VAL A 59 9.45 15.17 2.61
CA VAL A 59 9.41 16.58 2.17
C VAL A 59 9.57 17.52 3.36
N LYS A 60 10.55 18.42 3.27
CA LYS A 60 10.96 19.31 4.37
C LYS A 60 10.54 20.78 4.19
N GLU A 61 10.15 21.16 2.98
CA GLU A 61 9.71 22.52 2.67
C GLU A 61 8.19 22.66 2.79
N LEU A 62 7.73 23.62 3.58
CA LEU A 62 6.31 23.81 3.87
C LEU A 62 5.49 24.15 2.60
N SER A 63 6.08 24.93 1.68
CA SER A 63 5.47 25.26 0.39
C SER A 63 5.23 24.02 -0.46
N GLU A 64 6.20 23.10 -0.50
CA GLU A 64 6.11 21.85 -1.23
C GLU A 64 5.08 20.91 -0.60
N VAL A 65 5.08 20.77 0.73
CA VAL A 65 4.07 20.02 1.49
C VAL A 65 2.65 20.51 1.18
N ASN A 66 2.44 21.83 1.12
CA ASN A 66 1.14 22.40 0.78
C ASN A 66 0.75 22.09 -0.68
N ASN A 67 1.70 22.16 -1.61
CA ASN A 67 1.47 21.80 -3.01
C ASN A 67 1.09 20.32 -3.16
N ILE A 68 1.81 19.41 -2.50
CA ILE A 68 1.50 17.97 -2.50
C ILE A 68 0.12 17.70 -1.89
N THR A 69 -0.21 18.37 -0.79
CA THR A 69 -1.55 18.27 -0.19
C THR A 69 -2.63 18.68 -1.18
N ASN A 70 -2.42 19.76 -1.96
CA ASN A 70 -3.34 20.19 -3.02
C ASN A 70 -3.46 19.17 -4.16
N ILE A 71 -2.35 18.51 -4.54
CA ILE A 71 -2.36 17.42 -5.54
C ILE A 71 -3.26 16.26 -5.07
N TYR A 72 -3.18 15.87 -3.79
CA TYR A 72 -4.08 14.84 -3.24
C TYR A 72 -5.55 15.30 -3.22
N LEU A 73 -5.83 16.57 -2.93
CA LEU A 73 -7.18 17.12 -3.00
C LEU A 73 -7.74 17.08 -4.43
N GLU A 74 -6.94 17.41 -5.44
CA GLU A 74 -7.31 17.30 -6.87
C GLU A 74 -7.57 15.84 -7.26
N LEU A 75 -6.73 14.90 -6.79
CA LEU A 75 -6.89 13.48 -7.05
C LEU A 75 -8.23 12.96 -6.51
N LEU A 76 -8.62 13.33 -5.29
CA LEU A 76 -9.92 12.96 -4.71
C LEU A 76 -11.10 13.46 -5.56
N GLU A 77 -11.03 14.70 -6.04
CA GLU A 77 -12.04 15.28 -6.94
C GLU A 77 -12.16 14.51 -8.25
N LYS A 78 -11.02 14.13 -8.86
CA LYS A 78 -11.01 13.36 -10.10
C LYS A 78 -11.58 11.95 -9.91
N ILE A 79 -11.22 11.28 -8.81
CA ILE A 79 -11.80 9.98 -8.44
C ILE A 79 -13.32 10.09 -8.32
N TYR A 80 -13.83 11.11 -7.62
CA TYR A 80 -15.26 11.33 -7.43
C TYR A 80 -15.99 11.61 -8.74
N LYS A 81 -15.50 12.58 -9.54
CA LYS A 81 -16.13 12.96 -10.82
C LYS A 81 -16.24 11.82 -11.82
N LYS A 82 -15.29 10.87 -11.77
CA LYS A 82 -15.26 9.68 -12.61
C LYS A 82 -15.96 8.46 -11.99
N ASN A 83 -16.48 8.59 -10.75
CA ASN A 83 -17.11 7.51 -9.99
C ASN A 83 -16.22 6.25 -9.88
N LEU A 84 -14.92 6.43 -9.63
CA LEU A 84 -13.98 5.31 -9.57
C LEU A 84 -14.06 4.60 -8.22
N LYS A 85 -13.94 3.26 -8.24
CA LYS A 85 -13.79 2.44 -7.04
C LYS A 85 -12.35 2.52 -6.53
N SER A 86 -12.02 3.68 -5.96
CA SER A 86 -10.66 3.99 -5.54
C SER A 86 -10.62 4.85 -4.28
N ASN A 87 -9.63 4.57 -3.44
CA ASN A 87 -9.22 5.44 -2.35
C ASN A 87 -7.77 5.91 -2.56
N ILE A 88 -7.21 6.68 -1.62
CA ILE A 88 -5.82 7.12 -1.71
C ILE A 88 -5.00 6.63 -0.51
N SER A 89 -3.74 6.26 -0.78
CA SER A 89 -2.71 6.02 0.23
C SER A 89 -1.79 7.24 0.28
N VAL A 90 -1.49 7.73 1.49
CA VAL A 90 -0.72 8.95 1.71
C VAL A 90 0.35 8.67 2.76
N LYS A 91 1.60 8.98 2.44
CA LYS A 91 2.71 8.92 3.39
C LYS A 91 2.72 10.16 4.29
N PRO A 92 2.71 10.01 5.62
CA PRO A 92 2.80 11.14 6.56
C PRO A 92 3.93 12.13 6.27
N THR A 93 5.14 11.66 5.93
CA THR A 93 6.28 12.54 5.63
C THR A 93 6.12 13.32 4.33
N HIS A 94 5.30 12.83 3.40
CA HIS A 94 5.00 13.51 2.14
C HIS A 94 4.08 14.72 2.34
N ILE A 95 3.35 14.77 3.46
CA ILE A 95 2.44 15.87 3.82
C ILE A 95 2.84 16.57 5.13
N GLY A 96 4.12 16.47 5.51
CA GLY A 96 4.75 17.36 6.48
C GLY A 96 5.16 16.76 7.83
N LEU A 97 5.15 15.43 7.99
CA LEU A 97 5.56 14.83 9.28
C LEU A 97 7.03 15.11 9.61
N ASP A 98 7.90 15.19 8.61
CA ASP A 98 9.33 15.52 8.80
C ASP A 98 9.56 16.99 9.18
N ILE A 99 8.59 17.88 8.96
CA ILE A 99 8.63 19.25 9.44
C ILE A 99 8.25 19.26 10.92
N ASN A 100 7.04 18.80 11.22
CA ASN A 100 6.57 18.48 12.56
C ASN A 100 5.20 17.79 12.51
N ARG A 101 4.78 17.24 13.64
CA ARG A 101 3.50 16.54 13.76
C ARG A 101 2.28 17.43 13.49
N ASP A 102 2.30 18.71 13.87
CA ASP A 102 1.14 19.59 13.68
C ASP A 102 0.91 19.91 12.20
N THR A 103 1.98 20.13 11.42
CA THR A 103 1.89 20.28 9.96
C THR A 103 1.27 19.04 9.31
N PHE A 104 1.75 17.85 9.65
CA PHE A 104 1.14 16.60 9.18
C PHE A 104 -0.34 16.50 9.60
N ARG A 105 -0.64 16.74 10.88
CA ARG A 105 -2.00 16.63 11.43
C ARG A 105 -2.96 17.53 10.66
N ASP A 106 -2.60 18.79 10.47
CA ASP A 106 -3.50 19.77 9.86
C ASP A 106 -3.75 19.43 8.37
N ASN A 107 -2.74 18.98 7.63
CA ASN A 107 -2.92 18.50 6.25
C ASN A 107 -3.71 17.20 6.18
N ALA A 108 -3.46 16.26 7.10
CA ALA A 108 -4.22 15.02 7.21
C ALA A 108 -5.71 15.29 7.47
N PHE A 109 -6.06 16.23 8.36
CA PHE A 109 -7.45 16.65 8.58
C PHE A 109 -8.08 17.27 7.34
N LYS A 110 -7.35 18.14 6.62
CA LYS A 110 -7.84 18.72 5.35
C LYS A 110 -8.19 17.63 4.34
N LEU A 111 -7.30 16.65 4.14
CA LEU A 111 -7.52 15.53 3.22
C LEU A 111 -8.71 14.67 3.64
N VAL A 112 -8.77 14.25 4.91
CA VAL A 112 -9.86 13.38 5.40
C VAL A 112 -11.21 14.08 5.34
N LYS A 113 -11.28 15.38 5.68
CA LYS A 113 -12.50 16.18 5.55
C LYS A 113 -12.96 16.29 4.10
N LYS A 114 -12.03 16.46 3.16
CA LYS A 114 -12.37 16.47 1.72
C LYS A 114 -12.86 15.12 1.25
N ALA A 115 -12.16 14.05 1.61
CA ALA A 115 -12.55 12.68 1.27
C ALA A 115 -13.94 12.35 1.84
N ASN A 116 -14.25 12.79 3.06
CA ASN A 116 -15.55 12.56 3.69
C ASN A 116 -16.70 13.17 2.86
N ARG A 117 -16.54 14.41 2.40
CA ARG A 117 -17.51 15.11 1.53
C ARG A 117 -17.70 14.42 0.18
N LEU A 118 -16.68 13.71 -0.30
CA LEU A 118 -16.66 13.01 -1.58
C LEU A 118 -16.94 11.51 -1.43
N ASN A 119 -17.43 11.05 -0.27
CA ASN A 119 -17.67 9.63 0.05
C ASN A 119 -16.45 8.73 -0.22
N ASN A 120 -15.25 9.23 0.07
CA ASN A 120 -13.98 8.55 -0.16
C ASN A 120 -13.22 8.32 1.16
N PHE A 121 -12.21 7.47 1.12
CA PHE A 121 -11.41 7.00 2.25
C PHE A 121 -9.94 7.43 2.10
N ILE A 122 -9.29 7.73 3.23
CA ILE A 122 -7.83 7.97 3.28
C ILE A 122 -7.13 6.86 4.05
N ARG A 123 -6.10 6.27 3.45
CA ARG A 123 -5.13 5.41 4.14
C ARG A 123 -3.86 6.20 4.41
N PHE A 124 -3.49 6.38 5.67
CA PHE A 124 -2.14 6.83 6.01
C PHE A 124 -1.19 5.64 6.04
N ASP A 125 -0.24 5.63 5.13
CA ASP A 125 0.77 4.59 5.06
C ASP A 125 1.74 4.66 6.24
N MET A 126 2.19 3.49 6.69
CA MET A 126 3.14 3.39 7.78
C MET A 126 4.54 3.35 7.20
N GLU A 127 5.35 4.33 7.60
CA GLU A 127 6.74 4.45 7.20
C GLU A 127 7.64 3.70 8.20
N ASN A 128 8.85 4.19 8.48
CA ASN A 128 9.76 3.56 9.43
C ASN A 128 9.29 3.71 10.90
N SER A 129 10.01 3.09 11.83
CA SER A 129 9.67 3.09 13.26
C SER A 129 9.61 4.49 13.87
N PHE A 130 10.42 5.45 13.39
CA PHE A 130 10.45 6.83 13.91
C PHE A 130 9.16 7.63 13.65
N THR A 131 8.38 7.26 12.63
CA THR A 131 7.13 7.96 12.29
C THR A 131 5.89 7.28 12.89
N THR A 132 6.05 6.10 13.47
CA THR A 132 4.94 5.22 13.88
C THR A 132 4.03 5.88 14.91
N ASP A 133 4.59 6.42 15.99
CA ASP A 133 3.81 7.03 17.07
C ASP A 133 3.05 8.27 16.62
N ALA A 134 3.71 9.15 15.85
CA ALA A 134 3.08 10.35 15.32
C ALA A 134 1.91 10.00 14.38
N THR A 135 2.09 8.98 13.54
CA THR A 135 1.07 8.47 12.61
C THR A 135 -0.14 7.92 13.36
N ILE A 136 0.07 7.02 14.33
CA ILE A 136 -1.01 6.43 15.13
C ILE A 136 -1.74 7.50 15.95
N LYS A 137 -1.02 8.43 16.58
CA LYS A 137 -1.62 9.50 17.39
C LYS A 137 -2.52 10.41 16.53
N THR A 138 -2.03 10.84 15.37
CA THR A 138 -2.81 11.67 14.44
C THR A 138 -4.00 10.90 13.86
N PHE A 139 -3.84 9.62 13.51
CA PHE A 139 -4.95 8.77 13.10
C PHE A 139 -6.06 8.73 14.17
N LYS A 140 -5.71 8.48 15.44
CA LYS A 140 -6.68 8.45 16.55
C LYS A 140 -7.43 9.78 16.68
N GLU A 141 -6.72 10.91 16.64
CA GLU A 141 -7.32 12.25 16.72
C GLU A 141 -8.33 12.50 15.59
N ILE A 142 -7.98 12.14 14.35
CA ILE A 142 -8.90 12.27 13.21
C ILE A 142 -10.12 11.36 13.38
N GLN A 143 -9.91 10.13 13.86
CA GLN A 143 -10.96 9.12 14.02
C GLN A 143 -12.06 9.50 15.03
N ASN A 144 -11.78 10.48 15.89
CA ASN A 144 -12.78 11.06 16.80
C ASN A 144 -13.90 11.76 16.02
N ASN A 145 -13.59 12.34 14.86
CA ASN A 145 -14.52 13.14 14.06
C ASN A 145 -14.90 12.48 12.72
N TYR A 146 -14.05 11.61 12.18
CA TYR A 146 -14.23 11.01 10.85
C TYR A 146 -14.01 9.50 10.88
N LYS A 147 -14.85 8.74 10.18
CA LYS A 147 -14.71 7.26 10.07
C LYS A 147 -14.09 6.79 8.75
N ASN A 148 -14.00 7.68 7.75
CA ASN A 148 -13.43 7.41 6.43
C ASN A 148 -11.89 7.54 6.42
N VAL A 149 -11.24 7.07 7.47
CA VAL A 149 -9.78 7.12 7.64
C VAL A 149 -9.28 5.81 8.24
N GLY A 150 -8.07 5.42 7.85
CA GLY A 150 -7.35 4.33 8.47
C GLY A 150 -5.86 4.47 8.32
N THR A 151 -5.11 3.60 8.97
CA THR A 151 -3.65 3.55 8.85
C THR A 151 -3.16 2.13 8.54
N VAL A 152 -1.85 1.95 8.44
CA VAL A 152 -1.18 0.69 8.16
C VAL A 152 -0.46 0.23 9.41
N PHE A 153 -0.38 -1.09 9.60
CA PHE A 153 0.42 -1.71 10.64
C PHE A 153 1.34 -2.77 10.01
N GLN A 154 2.51 -2.96 10.61
CA GLN A 154 3.58 -3.77 10.03
C GLN A 154 3.85 -4.98 10.94
N ALA A 155 3.61 -6.19 10.43
CA ALA A 155 3.70 -7.42 11.22
C ALA A 155 5.12 -7.73 11.74
N TYR A 156 6.16 -7.18 11.12
CA TYR A 156 7.53 -7.37 11.58
C TYR A 156 7.89 -6.58 12.85
N LEU A 157 7.17 -5.52 13.24
CA LEU A 157 7.50 -4.80 14.47
C LEU A 157 6.92 -5.54 15.67
N LYS A 158 7.72 -5.68 16.72
CA LYS A 158 7.33 -6.37 17.96
C LYS A 158 6.18 -5.64 18.68
N ARG A 159 6.12 -4.30 18.55
CA ARG A 159 5.07 -3.45 19.14
C ARG A 159 3.68 -3.60 18.49
N THR A 160 3.61 -4.04 17.23
CA THR A 160 2.38 -3.93 16.42
C THR A 160 1.17 -4.63 17.03
N PHE A 161 1.35 -5.80 17.66
CA PHE A 161 0.23 -6.53 18.25
C PHE A 161 -0.40 -5.73 19.41
N SER A 162 0.42 -5.18 20.32
CA SER A 162 -0.11 -4.40 21.44
C SER A 162 -0.67 -3.05 20.99
N ASP A 163 -0.04 -2.38 20.01
CA ASP A 163 -0.59 -1.15 19.43
C ASP A 163 -2.02 -1.39 18.90
N LEU A 164 -2.24 -2.51 18.20
CA LEU A 164 -3.55 -2.86 17.65
C LEU A 164 -4.55 -3.30 18.72
N GLU A 165 -4.12 -4.10 19.69
CA GLU A 165 -4.97 -4.51 20.82
C GLU A 165 -5.56 -3.29 21.54
N ASN A 166 -4.74 -2.27 21.79
CA ASN A 166 -5.17 -0.99 22.38
C ASN A 166 -6.07 -0.12 21.49
N LEU A 167 -6.34 -0.53 20.26
CA LEU A 167 -7.17 0.21 19.29
C LEU A 167 -8.47 -0.52 18.92
N MET A 168 -8.66 -1.78 19.32
CA MET A 168 -9.79 -2.61 18.87
C MET A 168 -11.15 -2.02 19.26
N ASP A 169 -11.26 -1.38 20.43
CA ASP A 169 -12.50 -0.72 20.90
C ASP A 169 -12.97 0.40 19.96
N ARG A 170 -12.08 0.95 19.14
CA ARG A 170 -12.39 2.06 18.23
C ARG A 170 -12.94 1.59 16.88
N LYS A 171 -13.12 0.28 16.66
CA LYS A 171 -13.55 -0.33 15.38
C LYS A 171 -12.78 0.25 14.19
N ILE A 172 -11.47 0.05 14.20
CA ILE A 172 -10.57 0.64 13.21
C ILE A 172 -10.69 -0.07 11.85
N ASN A 173 -10.39 0.67 10.78
CA ASN A 173 -10.12 0.13 9.46
C ASN A 173 -8.62 0.22 9.22
N PHE A 174 -7.91 -0.89 9.08
CA PHE A 174 -6.46 -0.89 8.92
C PHE A 174 -5.96 -1.80 7.80
N ARG A 175 -4.78 -1.50 7.26
CA ARG A 175 -4.04 -2.40 6.36
C ARG A 175 -2.95 -3.09 7.18
N LEU A 176 -2.78 -4.39 6.99
CA LEU A 176 -1.68 -5.15 7.56
C LEU A 176 -0.71 -5.57 6.46
N CYS A 177 0.54 -5.13 6.56
CA CYS A 177 1.64 -5.58 5.71
C CYS A 177 2.73 -6.25 6.55
N LYS A 178 3.74 -6.84 5.91
CA LYS A 178 4.90 -7.38 6.65
C LYS A 178 5.77 -6.27 7.26
N GLY A 179 5.98 -5.19 6.52
CA GLY A 179 7.01 -4.18 6.82
C GLY A 179 8.12 -4.23 5.77
N ILE A 180 8.63 -3.06 5.39
CA ILE A 180 9.59 -2.92 4.26
C ILE A 180 10.87 -2.16 4.64
N TYR A 181 10.90 -1.51 5.80
CA TYR A 181 12.06 -0.74 6.26
C TYR A 181 13.08 -1.65 6.96
N ASN A 182 14.35 -1.28 6.93
CA ASN A 182 15.39 -2.04 7.63
C ASN A 182 15.55 -1.53 9.07
N GLU A 183 14.78 -2.11 9.99
CA GLU A 183 14.77 -1.73 11.41
C GLU A 183 15.76 -2.54 12.25
N ASN A 184 16.08 -2.13 13.48
CA ASN A 184 16.91 -2.94 14.38
C ASN A 184 16.17 -4.23 14.81
N SER A 185 16.87 -5.36 14.98
CA SER A 185 16.31 -6.62 15.50
C SER A 185 15.77 -6.53 16.93
N GLU A 186 16.19 -5.54 17.70
CA GLU A 186 15.63 -5.22 19.02
C GLU A 186 14.13 -4.90 18.91
N ILE A 187 13.72 -4.15 17.87
CA ILE A 187 12.34 -3.69 17.68
C ILE A 187 11.57 -4.47 16.59
N ALA A 188 12.27 -5.23 15.74
CA ALA A 188 11.68 -5.94 14.62
C ALA A 188 12.09 -7.42 14.55
N TYR A 189 11.13 -8.29 14.27
CA TYR A 189 11.38 -9.67 13.84
C TYR A 189 12.14 -9.70 12.52
N LYS A 190 13.07 -10.64 12.38
CA LYS A 190 13.96 -10.72 11.22
C LYS A 190 13.74 -11.96 10.37
N THR A 191 13.20 -13.02 10.96
CA THR A 191 12.97 -14.26 10.22
C THR A 191 11.62 -14.25 9.53
N TYR A 192 11.54 -14.94 8.39
CA TYR A 192 10.31 -15.11 7.63
C TYR A 192 9.18 -15.71 8.48
N ASP A 193 9.50 -16.71 9.31
CA ASP A 193 8.51 -17.44 10.12
C ASP A 193 7.99 -16.60 11.29
N GLU A 194 8.85 -15.85 11.99
CA GLU A 194 8.39 -14.94 13.05
C GLU A 194 7.46 -13.86 12.49
N ILE A 195 7.83 -13.23 11.37
CA ILE A 195 7.02 -12.18 10.73
C ILE A 195 5.67 -12.74 10.30
N ASN A 196 5.65 -13.92 9.65
CA ASN A 196 4.41 -14.54 9.20
C ASN A 196 3.54 -15.03 10.37
N THR A 197 4.15 -15.52 11.45
CA THR A 197 3.44 -15.91 12.66
C THR A 197 2.76 -14.71 13.29
N ASN A 198 3.48 -13.59 13.44
CA ASN A 198 2.90 -12.37 13.99
C ASN A 198 1.82 -11.78 13.05
N TYR A 199 2.02 -11.84 11.73
CA TYR A 199 1.00 -11.43 10.76
C TYR A 199 -0.32 -12.18 10.97
N LEU A 200 -0.27 -13.51 11.07
CA LEU A 200 -1.45 -14.34 11.29
C LEU A 200 -2.09 -14.07 12.65
N LYS A 201 -1.28 -13.88 13.70
CA LYS A 201 -1.74 -13.50 15.04
C LYS A 201 -2.54 -12.19 15.02
N ILE A 202 -2.03 -11.18 14.29
CA ILE A 202 -2.69 -9.88 14.14
C ILE A 202 -3.97 -10.00 13.29
N ALA A 203 -3.95 -10.78 12.20
CA ALA A 203 -5.14 -11.02 11.38
C ALA A 203 -6.25 -11.69 12.21
N GLU A 204 -5.89 -12.69 13.04
CA GLU A 204 -6.83 -13.35 13.95
C GLU A 204 -7.42 -12.37 14.98
N LEU A 205 -6.60 -11.47 15.54
CA LEU A 205 -7.08 -10.39 16.43
C LEU A 205 -8.13 -9.52 15.73
N ALA A 206 -7.88 -9.10 14.48
CA ALA A 206 -8.81 -8.29 13.71
C ALA A 206 -10.15 -9.00 13.49
N PHE A 207 -10.10 -10.28 13.14
CA PHE A 207 -11.27 -11.11 12.87
C PHE A 207 -12.14 -11.29 14.12
N LYS A 208 -11.53 -11.63 15.27
CA LYS A 208 -12.23 -11.76 16.55
C LYS A 208 -12.94 -10.47 16.97
N ASN A 209 -12.31 -9.32 16.70
CA ASN A 209 -12.86 -8.01 17.01
C ASN A 209 -13.75 -7.42 15.91
N LYS A 210 -13.98 -8.15 14.80
CA LYS A 210 -14.75 -7.70 13.63
C LYS A 210 -14.29 -6.33 13.09
N SER A 211 -12.98 -6.06 13.15
CA SER A 211 -12.37 -4.87 12.57
C SER A 211 -12.10 -5.08 11.08
N TYR A 212 -12.25 -4.04 10.27
CA TYR A 212 -11.96 -4.15 8.83
C TYR A 212 -10.45 -4.22 8.59
N ILE A 213 -10.00 -5.25 7.89
CA ILE A 213 -8.57 -5.48 7.60
C ILE A 213 -8.27 -5.61 6.10
N GLY A 214 -7.36 -4.78 5.62
CA GLY A 214 -6.69 -4.97 4.33
C GLY A 214 -5.49 -5.90 4.47
N LEU A 215 -5.61 -7.13 3.97
CA LEU A 215 -4.58 -8.16 3.99
C LEU A 215 -3.58 -7.92 2.84
N ALA A 216 -2.56 -7.07 3.08
CA ALA A 216 -1.56 -6.71 2.09
C ALA A 216 -0.38 -7.69 2.06
N THR A 217 -0.37 -8.61 1.08
CA THR A 217 0.71 -9.59 0.90
C THR A 217 0.74 -10.20 -0.50
N HIS A 218 1.95 -10.54 -0.96
CA HIS A 218 2.18 -11.37 -2.15
C HIS A 218 2.73 -12.77 -1.81
N ASP A 219 2.86 -13.06 -0.51
CA ASP A 219 3.37 -14.34 -0.05
C ASP A 219 2.29 -15.40 -0.15
N LEU A 220 2.43 -16.28 -1.15
CA LEU A 220 1.43 -17.29 -1.47
C LEU A 220 1.22 -18.31 -0.33
N LYS A 221 2.27 -18.60 0.46
CA LYS A 221 2.14 -19.50 1.62
C LYS A 221 1.32 -18.83 2.73
N LEU A 222 1.59 -17.54 2.97
CA LEU A 222 0.80 -16.74 3.90
C LEU A 222 -0.65 -16.58 3.40
N THR A 223 -0.88 -16.33 2.11
CA THR A 223 -2.22 -16.26 1.52
C THR A 223 -3.01 -17.54 1.76
N LYS A 224 -2.39 -18.72 1.59
CA LYS A 224 -3.05 -19.99 1.89
C LYS A 224 -3.49 -20.08 3.36
N LYS A 225 -2.60 -19.75 4.30
CA LYS A 225 -2.90 -19.73 5.74
C LYS A 225 -3.99 -18.70 6.11
N LEU A 226 -4.05 -17.57 5.40
CA LEU A 226 -5.10 -16.57 5.61
C LEU A 226 -6.48 -17.09 5.20
N TYR A 227 -6.59 -17.87 4.12
CA TYR A 227 -7.85 -18.54 3.78
C TYR A 227 -8.26 -19.53 4.88
N GLU A 228 -7.35 -20.38 5.34
CA GLU A 228 -7.61 -21.31 6.45
C GLU A 228 -8.11 -20.58 7.71
N LEU A 229 -7.53 -19.41 7.99
CA LEU A 229 -7.92 -18.58 9.14
C LEU A 229 -9.28 -17.88 8.93
N ILE A 230 -9.57 -17.40 7.72
CA ILE A 230 -10.87 -16.82 7.35
C ILE A 230 -11.98 -17.86 7.53
N ASP A 231 -11.76 -19.09 7.04
CA ASP A 231 -12.72 -20.19 7.14
C ASP A 231 -12.91 -20.60 8.61
N LYS A 232 -11.81 -20.77 9.36
CA LYS A 232 -11.84 -21.12 10.79
C LYS A 232 -12.70 -20.17 11.63
N HIS A 233 -12.65 -18.87 11.33
CA HIS A 233 -13.38 -17.83 12.08
C HIS A 233 -14.70 -17.39 11.42
N ASN A 234 -15.11 -18.04 10.32
CA ASN A 234 -16.29 -17.66 9.53
C ASN A 234 -16.34 -16.14 9.25
N VAL A 235 -15.21 -15.58 8.82
CA VAL A 235 -15.08 -14.13 8.67
C VAL A 235 -15.93 -13.65 7.50
N SER A 236 -16.84 -12.71 7.76
CA SER A 236 -17.60 -12.05 6.70
C SER A 236 -16.66 -11.39 5.69
N LYS A 237 -16.93 -11.60 4.39
CA LYS A 237 -16.23 -10.95 3.28
C LYS A 237 -16.30 -9.41 3.32
N GLU A 238 -17.23 -8.84 4.07
CA GLU A 238 -17.35 -7.39 4.29
C GLU A 238 -16.34 -6.85 5.31
N ASN A 239 -15.68 -7.72 6.08
CA ASN A 239 -14.71 -7.34 7.12
C ASN A 239 -13.25 -7.42 6.65
N PHE A 240 -12.98 -7.83 5.41
CA PHE A 240 -11.62 -7.86 4.89
C PHE A 240 -11.55 -7.64 3.38
N GLU A 241 -10.36 -7.31 2.93
CA GLU A 241 -9.99 -7.33 1.51
C GLU A 241 -8.56 -7.83 1.34
N PHE A 242 -8.25 -8.44 0.20
CA PHE A 242 -6.86 -8.72 -0.17
C PHE A 242 -6.27 -7.51 -0.88
N GLN A 243 -5.03 -7.17 -0.56
CA GLN A 243 -4.35 -6.02 -1.17
C GLN A 243 -3.03 -6.43 -1.81
N ILE A 244 -2.82 -5.97 -3.04
CA ILE A 244 -1.66 -6.33 -3.86
C ILE A 244 -1.09 -5.09 -4.52
N LEU A 245 0.21 -5.08 -4.78
CA LEU A 245 0.88 -4.05 -5.54
C LEU A 245 0.61 -4.27 -7.03
N TYR A 246 0.34 -3.18 -7.75
CA TYR A 246 0.16 -3.22 -9.20
C TYR A 246 1.37 -3.89 -9.88
N GLY A 247 1.08 -4.87 -10.75
CA GLY A 247 2.08 -5.56 -11.55
C GLY A 247 2.82 -6.70 -10.86
N VAL A 248 2.56 -6.96 -9.58
CA VAL A 248 3.20 -8.07 -8.86
C VAL A 248 2.40 -9.35 -9.07
N PRO A 249 2.99 -10.43 -9.63
CA PRO A 249 2.25 -11.65 -9.94
C PRO A 249 1.76 -12.39 -8.70
N MET A 250 0.54 -12.91 -8.79
CA MET A 250 -0.12 -13.67 -7.71
C MET A 250 -0.46 -15.12 -8.11
N LYS A 251 0.10 -15.63 -9.21
CA LYS A 251 -0.03 -17.04 -9.67
C LYS A 251 -1.47 -17.60 -9.59
N GLY A 252 -2.46 -16.83 -10.05
CA GLY A 252 -3.88 -17.23 -10.07
C GLY A 252 -4.70 -16.89 -8.82
N TRP A 253 -4.08 -16.46 -7.72
CA TRP A 253 -4.79 -16.08 -6.50
C TRP A 253 -5.77 -14.91 -6.71
N LEU A 254 -5.47 -13.95 -7.60
CA LEU A 254 -6.42 -12.87 -7.91
C LEU A 254 -7.75 -13.40 -8.45
N LYS A 255 -7.70 -14.34 -9.40
CA LYS A 255 -8.90 -15.02 -9.93
C LYS A 255 -9.62 -15.78 -8.82
N ARG A 256 -8.89 -16.44 -7.92
CA ARG A 256 -9.48 -17.13 -6.76
C ARG A 256 -10.16 -16.16 -5.80
N HIS A 257 -9.55 -15.03 -5.46
CA HIS A 257 -10.17 -14.03 -4.59
C HIS A 257 -11.50 -13.53 -5.19
N LEU A 258 -11.48 -13.11 -6.46
CA LEU A 258 -12.69 -12.65 -7.15
C LEU A 258 -13.75 -13.76 -7.26
N GLY A 259 -13.35 -15.00 -7.58
CA GLY A 259 -14.27 -16.15 -7.64
C GLY A 259 -14.93 -16.50 -6.30
N ASN A 260 -14.32 -16.13 -5.18
CA ASN A 260 -14.92 -16.25 -3.83
C ASN A 260 -15.69 -14.98 -3.42
N ASN A 261 -15.89 -14.02 -4.34
CA ASN A 261 -16.47 -12.70 -4.07
C ASN A 261 -15.72 -11.91 -2.99
N PHE A 262 -14.42 -12.16 -2.83
CA PHE A 262 -13.58 -11.36 -1.95
C PHE A 262 -13.14 -10.09 -2.65
N LYS A 263 -13.20 -8.97 -1.92
CA LYS A 263 -12.69 -7.70 -2.40
C LYS A 263 -11.18 -7.78 -2.58
N VAL A 264 -10.70 -7.28 -3.70
CA VAL A 264 -9.27 -7.15 -4.00
C VAL A 264 -8.98 -5.69 -4.33
N ARG A 265 -8.03 -5.09 -3.61
CA ARG A 265 -7.57 -3.72 -3.86
C ARG A 265 -6.14 -3.72 -4.39
N VAL A 266 -5.95 -3.06 -5.53
CA VAL A 266 -4.64 -2.87 -6.16
C VAL A 266 -4.04 -1.55 -5.68
N TYR A 267 -2.84 -1.62 -5.11
CA TYR A 267 -2.02 -0.46 -4.78
C TYR A 267 -1.31 0.02 -6.03
N LEU A 268 -1.71 1.21 -6.49
CA LEU A 268 -1.35 1.79 -7.76
C LEU A 268 -0.52 3.07 -7.56
N PRO A 269 0.81 2.96 -7.61
CA PRO A 269 1.69 4.12 -7.51
C PRO A 269 1.73 4.89 -8.82
N TYR A 270 1.87 6.22 -8.74
CA TYR A 270 2.09 7.11 -9.88
C TYR A 270 2.97 8.30 -9.45
N GLY A 271 3.54 9.01 -10.41
CA GLY A 271 4.24 10.27 -10.14
C GLY A 271 5.62 10.35 -10.78
N PRO A 272 6.26 11.53 -10.72
CA PRO A 272 7.55 11.78 -11.35
C PRO A 272 8.68 10.93 -10.72
N GLN A 273 8.55 10.54 -9.45
CA GLN A 273 9.54 9.75 -8.71
C GLN A 273 9.43 8.22 -8.97
N TRP A 274 8.93 7.82 -10.13
CA TRP A 274 8.73 6.41 -10.52
C TRP A 274 10.00 5.57 -10.57
N TYR A 275 11.16 6.19 -10.83
CA TYR A 275 12.41 5.48 -11.10
C TYR A 275 12.87 4.69 -9.87
N GLU A 276 13.07 5.37 -8.74
CA GLU A 276 13.56 4.73 -7.50
C GLU A 276 12.60 3.66 -6.99
N TYR A 277 11.30 3.94 -7.03
CA TYR A 277 10.26 2.99 -6.69
C TYR A 277 10.37 1.72 -7.54
N SER A 278 10.52 1.89 -8.86
CA SER A 278 10.58 0.79 -9.81
C SER A 278 11.85 -0.04 -9.68
N ILE A 279 13.00 0.59 -9.39
CA ILE A 279 14.26 -0.09 -9.11
C ILE A 279 14.13 -1.00 -7.88
N ARG A 280 13.50 -0.51 -6.80
CA ARG A 280 13.26 -1.33 -5.60
C ARG A 280 12.37 -2.54 -5.91
N ARG A 281 11.25 -2.34 -6.63
CA ARG A 281 10.35 -3.43 -7.03
C ARG A 281 11.03 -4.46 -7.92
N LEU A 282 11.94 -4.01 -8.78
CA LEU A 282 12.71 -4.89 -9.64
C LEU A 282 13.66 -5.78 -8.83
N LYS A 283 14.40 -5.20 -7.88
CA LYS A 283 15.31 -5.94 -6.98
C LYS A 283 14.59 -7.00 -6.15
N GLU A 284 13.34 -6.76 -5.78
CA GLU A 284 12.51 -7.69 -5.03
C GLU A 284 11.91 -8.82 -5.90
N ASN A 285 11.97 -8.73 -7.23
CA ASN A 285 11.38 -9.71 -8.12
C ASN A 285 12.34 -10.87 -8.43
N PRO A 286 12.04 -12.12 -8.03
CA PRO A 286 12.92 -13.27 -8.23
C PRO A 286 13.14 -13.66 -9.71
N ASN A 287 12.33 -13.14 -10.64
CA ASN A 287 12.45 -13.42 -12.08
C ASN A 287 12.88 -12.19 -12.89
N ILE A 288 13.58 -11.23 -12.27
CA ILE A 288 14.02 -9.97 -12.89
C ILE A 288 14.60 -10.16 -14.31
N ALA A 289 15.42 -11.20 -14.51
CA ALA A 289 16.02 -11.54 -15.79
C ALA A 289 15.00 -11.81 -16.90
N LYS A 290 13.94 -12.57 -16.59
CA LYS A 290 12.88 -12.90 -17.55
C LYS A 290 12.08 -11.66 -17.93
N TYR A 291 11.94 -10.69 -17.03
CA TYR A 291 11.23 -9.45 -17.32
C TYR A 291 12.00 -8.54 -18.26
N VAL A 292 13.30 -8.38 -18.02
CA VAL A 292 14.19 -7.60 -18.90
C VAL A 292 14.23 -8.23 -20.30
N ALA A 293 14.35 -9.56 -20.39
CA ALA A 293 14.36 -10.28 -21.66
C ALA A 293 13.00 -10.18 -22.39
N LYS A 294 11.86 -10.37 -21.69
CA LYS A 294 10.53 -10.28 -22.31
C LYS A 294 10.13 -8.85 -22.69
N SER A 295 10.59 -7.82 -21.99
CA SER A 295 10.27 -6.43 -22.35
C SER A 295 10.79 -6.02 -23.72
N ILE A 296 11.80 -6.72 -24.24
CA ILE A 296 12.32 -6.50 -25.60
C ILE A 296 11.35 -7.06 -26.66
N PHE A 297 10.46 -8.00 -26.32
CA PHE A 297 9.74 -8.81 -27.32
C PHE A 297 8.21 -8.99 -27.13
N SER A 298 7.53 -8.41 -26.13
CA SER A 298 6.09 -8.71 -25.90
C SER A 298 5.15 -7.51 -25.72
N LYS A 299 4.00 -7.51 -26.43
CA LYS A 299 2.77 -6.79 -26.07
C LYS A 299 2.05 -7.51 -24.91
N ARG A 300 1.32 -6.76 -24.07
CA ARG A 300 0.91 -7.15 -22.70
C ARG A 300 -0.59 -7.44 -22.59
N ASP A 301 -0.91 -8.50 -21.86
CA ASP A 301 -2.16 -8.66 -21.12
C ASP A 301 -1.88 -8.56 -19.61
N TYR A 302 -2.89 -8.09 -18.87
CA TYR A 302 -2.97 -8.16 -17.42
C TYR A 302 -3.71 -9.44 -17.00
#